data_AF-A0A356F9N8-F1
#
_entry.id   AF-A0A356F9N8-F1
#
_cell.length_a   1.000
_cell.length_b   1.000
_cell.length_c   1.000
_cell.angle_alpha   90.00
_cell.angle_beta   90.00
_cell.angle_gamma   90.00
#
_symmetry.space_group_name_H-M   'P 1'
#
loop_
_entity.id
_entity.type
_entity.pdbx_description
1 polymer ?
#
loop_
_entity_poly.entity_id
_entity_poly.type
_entity_poly.pdbx_seq_one_letter_code
_entity_poly.pdbx_strand_id
1 'polypeptide(L)'
;MNTKYLWKTAVLLFLVVRLPAAEGEPAHSLVEEIIAESGVRGGLVVHAGCGDGSLAAALGESGGWVVHGLEKDRKLVAAARRKIEALGSYGRVSVESWGGKELPYADNLVNLVISREAAGLDLAEVMRVLVPQGVLLVENSGKWERKVKPWPDEIDDWTHFLHGPDNNAVSKDKLVGPPRHIQWIGDPRFSRAHEQTASFSAAVTYRGRMFYIIDETPPVDIRLKARWSLVARDAFNGMVLWKRPMQRWVNQLRRFRAGPASLPFRLVAGDDRVFVTFDFEGPVHVLDAVSGKTQKIIKGSEKTKQIIYREGYLLLLSDDEVNQMEKIDAARRRGKFLKHHCHVMKVDVTTGKTVWKRDIEELVFPCMALKNNQVLLQSPTRVIALGQETGKDQWSADFQTELPIAGNKLKNDEMQWEAPTLVVSDEVVLSSDFKKIRAYDAKSGKELWSAKSSKGYNSPADVFLIDGLLWLGGGGGRRAYDPRTGELRKSLPNKGGYMHARCYRNKATERFLLLGLMGVQMVDFDKGEVWMNDWIRGTCQYGVMPANGLLYIPPDSCACNMKTKLNGLYALASVREPRPAGRKVLLEKGPAWQSLAKGGAEPEGGKVRKEPADWPTYR
;
A
#
# COMPACT_ATOMS: atom_id res chain seq x y z
N MET A 1 -96.43 7.71 -41.40
CA MET A 1 -95.05 7.59 -40.85
C MET A 1 -94.85 8.69 -39.83
N ASN A 2 -94.80 8.36 -38.54
CA ASN A 2 -93.99 9.06 -37.53
C ASN A 2 -94.19 8.38 -36.17
N THR A 3 -93.08 7.95 -35.59
CA THR A 3 -93.01 7.01 -34.48
C THR A 3 -92.72 7.76 -33.16
N LYS A 4 -93.21 7.14 -32.08
CA LYS A 4 -93.45 7.67 -30.73
C LYS A 4 -92.19 8.01 -29.92
N TYR A 5 -92.36 8.96 -29.00
CA TYR A 5 -91.47 9.29 -27.88
C TYR A 5 -91.75 8.40 -26.65
N LEU A 6 -90.70 8.03 -25.90
CA LEU A 6 -90.78 7.64 -24.49
C LEU A 6 -89.41 7.87 -23.81
N TRP A 7 -89.44 8.62 -22.71
CA TRP A 7 -88.29 9.01 -21.88
C TRP A 7 -87.76 7.86 -21.01
N LYS A 8 -86.44 7.84 -20.77
CA LYS A 8 -85.81 7.15 -19.63
C LYS A 8 -84.72 8.03 -19.00
N THR A 9 -84.86 8.25 -17.70
CA THR A 9 -83.95 8.90 -16.76
C THR A 9 -82.74 7.98 -16.47
N ALA A 10 -81.52 8.53 -16.44
CA ALA A 10 -80.29 7.81 -16.09
C ALA A 10 -79.73 8.32 -14.75
N VAL A 11 -79.33 7.38 -13.90
CA VAL A 11 -78.71 7.59 -12.58
C VAL A 11 -77.21 7.82 -12.77
N LEU A 12 -76.66 8.89 -12.19
CA LEU A 12 -75.21 9.16 -12.13
C LEU A 12 -74.58 8.43 -10.93
N LEU A 13 -73.62 7.53 -11.20
CA LEU A 13 -72.67 7.01 -10.21
C LEU A 13 -71.39 7.85 -10.24
N PHE A 14 -71.00 8.44 -9.11
CA PHE A 14 -69.71 9.09 -8.91
C PHE A 14 -68.61 8.05 -8.66
N LEU A 15 -67.62 7.98 -9.56
CA LEU A 15 -66.39 7.21 -9.40
C LEU A 15 -65.34 8.10 -8.73
N VAL A 16 -64.94 7.76 -7.50
CA VAL A 16 -63.79 8.37 -6.82
C VAL A 16 -62.52 7.71 -7.35
N VAL A 17 -61.75 8.45 -8.17
CA VAL A 17 -60.41 8.05 -8.60
C VAL A 17 -59.43 8.33 -7.46
N ARG A 18 -58.96 7.28 -6.77
CA ARG A 18 -57.77 7.36 -5.92
C ARG A 18 -56.54 7.44 -6.83
N LEU A 19 -55.85 8.57 -6.80
CA LEU A 19 -54.48 8.68 -7.32
C LEU A 19 -53.56 7.79 -6.45
N PRO A 20 -52.68 6.97 -7.04
CA PRO A 20 -51.71 6.21 -6.27
C PRO A 20 -50.67 7.19 -5.69
N ALA A 21 -50.42 7.04 -4.39
CA ALA A 21 -49.25 7.64 -3.76
C ALA A 21 -47.99 7.07 -4.45
N ALA A 22 -47.01 7.93 -4.74
CA ALA A 22 -45.72 7.51 -5.25
C ALA A 22 -45.10 6.51 -4.25
N GLU A 23 -45.05 5.23 -4.61
CA GLU A 23 -44.26 4.23 -3.91
C GLU A 23 -42.78 4.63 -4.03
N GLY A 24 -42.14 4.88 -2.89
CA GLY A 24 -40.72 5.18 -2.85
C GLY A 24 -39.91 3.99 -3.37
N GLU A 25 -38.86 4.27 -4.14
CA GLU A 25 -37.96 3.24 -4.65
C GLU A 25 -37.42 2.35 -3.51
N PRO A 26 -37.36 1.02 -3.70
CA PRO A 26 -36.77 0.12 -2.72
C PRO A 26 -35.34 0.55 -2.36
N ALA A 27 -35.00 0.58 -1.08
CA ALA A 27 -33.66 0.99 -0.65
C ALA A 27 -32.51 0.20 -1.32
N HIS A 28 -32.76 -1.05 -1.74
CA HIS A 28 -31.82 -1.85 -2.50
C HIS A 28 -31.54 -1.33 -3.91
N SER A 29 -32.56 -0.88 -4.66
CA SER A 29 -32.36 -0.36 -6.02
C SER A 29 -31.56 0.94 -6.01
N LEU A 30 -31.78 1.78 -4.99
CA LEU A 30 -31.03 3.01 -4.79
C LEU A 30 -29.55 2.77 -4.44
N VAL A 31 -29.24 1.74 -3.63
CA VAL A 31 -27.85 1.38 -3.33
C VAL A 31 -27.12 0.95 -4.60
N GLU A 32 -27.76 0.15 -5.45
CA GLU A 32 -27.21 -0.26 -6.74
C GLU A 32 -26.96 0.93 -7.68
N GLU A 33 -27.90 1.88 -7.73
CA GLU A 33 -27.74 3.13 -8.46
C GLU A 33 -26.53 3.94 -7.95
N ILE A 34 -26.43 4.19 -6.64
CA ILE A 34 -25.31 4.92 -6.03
C ILE A 34 -23.97 4.22 -6.34
N ILE A 35 -23.93 2.89 -6.28
CA ILE A 35 -22.77 2.08 -6.61
C ILE A 35 -22.39 2.25 -8.10
N ALA A 36 -23.39 2.30 -8.99
CA ALA A 36 -23.17 2.50 -10.43
C ALA A 36 -22.70 3.92 -10.74
N GLU A 37 -23.39 4.95 -10.24
CA GLU A 37 -23.11 6.36 -10.47
C GLU A 37 -21.78 6.81 -9.85
N SER A 38 -21.46 6.35 -8.63
CA SER A 38 -20.20 6.72 -7.99
C SER A 38 -19.00 6.03 -8.64
N GLY A 39 -19.16 4.74 -9.00
CA GLY A 39 -18.06 3.83 -9.32
C GLY A 39 -17.23 3.39 -8.10
N VAL A 40 -17.61 3.80 -6.89
CA VAL A 40 -16.93 3.43 -5.65
C VAL A 40 -17.45 2.06 -5.20
N ARG A 41 -16.54 1.12 -4.91
CA ARG A 41 -16.89 -0.27 -4.55
C ARG A 41 -16.52 -0.65 -3.11
N GLY A 42 -15.74 0.19 -2.43
CA GLY A 42 -15.28 -0.09 -1.08
C GLY A 42 -14.71 1.15 -0.38
N GLY A 43 -14.51 1.06 0.94
CA GLY A 43 -13.91 2.11 1.76
C GLY A 43 -14.90 2.85 2.66
N LEU A 44 -14.59 4.10 2.99
CA LEU A 44 -15.39 4.95 3.88
C LEU A 44 -16.39 5.79 3.08
N VAL A 45 -17.67 5.62 3.38
CA VAL A 45 -18.78 6.39 2.82
C VAL A 45 -19.36 7.33 3.87
N VAL A 46 -19.57 8.59 3.50
CA VAL A 46 -20.22 9.58 4.34
C VAL A 46 -21.57 9.94 3.74
N HIS A 47 -22.64 9.76 4.51
CA HIS A 47 -23.98 10.19 4.12
C HIS A 47 -24.32 11.47 4.88
N ALA A 48 -24.18 12.62 4.22
CA ALA A 48 -24.44 13.94 4.80
C ALA A 48 -25.93 14.30 4.68
N GLY A 49 -26.56 14.57 5.83
CA GLY A 49 -28.01 14.70 5.95
C GLY A 49 -28.70 13.34 5.97
N CYS A 50 -28.20 12.40 6.79
CA CYS A 50 -28.62 11.01 6.68
C CYS A 50 -30.05 10.70 7.15
N GLY A 51 -30.74 11.68 7.74
CA GLY A 51 -32.10 11.54 8.23
C GLY A 51 -32.24 10.43 9.27
N ASP A 52 -33.21 9.53 9.08
CA ASP A 52 -33.45 8.40 9.97
C ASP A 52 -32.44 7.23 9.79
N GLY A 53 -31.42 7.41 8.96
CA GLY A 53 -30.36 6.43 8.74
C GLY A 53 -30.72 5.25 7.84
N SER A 54 -31.91 5.23 7.22
CA SER A 54 -32.35 4.10 6.36
C SER A 54 -31.36 3.80 5.24
N LEU A 55 -30.98 4.83 4.47
CA LEU A 55 -30.02 4.67 3.38
C LEU A 55 -28.64 4.31 3.92
N ALA A 56 -28.20 4.91 5.03
CA ALA A 56 -26.92 4.59 5.64
C ALA A 56 -26.82 3.10 6.06
N ALA A 57 -27.91 2.56 6.61
CA ALA A 57 -28.01 1.14 6.95
C ALA A 57 -27.93 0.25 5.70
N ALA A 58 -28.72 0.56 4.66
CA ALA A 58 -28.72 -0.19 3.40
C ALA A 58 -27.36 -0.18 2.69
N LEU A 59 -26.67 0.98 2.67
CA LEU A 59 -25.30 1.09 2.14
C LEU A 59 -24.33 0.17 2.89
N GLY A 60 -24.47 0.03 4.22
CA GLY A 60 -23.63 -0.85 5.04
C GLY A 60 -23.84 -2.35 4.80
N GLU A 61 -25.00 -2.75 4.28
CA GLU A 61 -25.29 -4.16 3.96
C GLU A 61 -24.54 -4.63 2.70
N SER A 62 -24.15 -3.72 1.80
CA SER A 62 -23.42 -4.03 0.55
C SER A 62 -22.04 -4.69 0.77
N GLY A 63 -21.49 -4.66 1.99
CA GLY A 63 -20.32 -5.45 2.39
C GLY A 63 -18.97 -4.78 2.20
N GLY A 64 -18.81 -3.90 1.20
CA GLY A 64 -17.56 -3.19 0.89
C GLY A 64 -17.33 -1.89 1.67
N TRP A 65 -18.35 -1.40 2.37
CA TRP A 65 -18.37 -0.07 2.96
C TRP A 65 -18.42 -0.04 4.48
N VAL A 66 -17.72 0.93 5.05
CA VAL A 66 -17.99 1.48 6.38
C VAL A 66 -18.72 2.79 6.15
N VAL A 67 -19.86 2.98 6.80
CA VAL A 67 -20.75 4.12 6.53
C VAL A 67 -20.87 5.00 7.76
N HIS A 68 -20.63 6.29 7.60
CA HIS A 68 -20.85 7.29 8.62
C HIS A 68 -21.94 8.28 8.16
N GLY A 69 -23.09 8.25 8.81
CA GLY A 69 -24.14 9.24 8.62
C GLY A 69 -23.89 10.49 9.46
N LEU A 70 -24.08 11.67 8.87
CA LEU A 70 -24.02 12.96 9.55
C LEU A 70 -25.40 13.59 9.53
N GLU A 71 -25.92 13.97 10.69
CA GLU A 71 -27.26 14.55 10.82
C GLU A 71 -27.31 15.69 11.85
N LYS A 72 -28.03 16.76 11.52
CA LYS A 72 -28.16 17.94 12.38
C LYS A 72 -29.26 17.76 13.42
N ASP A 73 -30.39 17.15 13.07
CA ASP A 73 -31.49 16.93 14.00
C ASP A 73 -31.17 15.78 14.97
N ARG A 74 -31.03 16.12 16.25
CA ARG A 74 -30.76 15.16 17.32
C ARG A 74 -31.83 14.07 17.45
N LYS A 75 -33.09 14.33 17.10
CA LYS A 75 -34.16 13.32 17.09
C LYS A 75 -33.93 12.30 15.99
N LEU A 76 -33.54 12.75 14.80
CA LEU A 76 -33.20 11.88 13.67
C LEU A 76 -31.94 11.07 13.96
N VAL A 77 -30.90 11.67 14.54
CA VAL A 77 -29.71 10.95 15.04
C VAL A 77 -30.11 9.81 16.00
N ALA A 78 -30.97 10.09 16.97
CA ALA A 78 -31.42 9.08 17.93
C ALA A 78 -32.26 7.97 17.27
N ALA A 79 -33.12 8.32 16.30
CA ALA A 79 -33.88 7.35 15.53
C ALA A 79 -32.97 6.45 14.68
N ALA A 80 -32.01 7.05 13.98
CA ALA A 80 -31.04 6.35 13.15
C ALA A 80 -30.19 5.37 13.97
N ARG A 81 -29.68 5.80 15.13
CA ARG A 81 -28.91 4.93 16.03
C ARG A 81 -29.73 3.73 16.50
N ARG A 82 -30.97 3.92 16.95
CA ARG A 82 -31.86 2.82 17.35
C ARG A 82 -32.13 1.85 16.19
N LYS A 83 -32.32 2.37 14.97
CA LYS A 83 -32.54 1.56 13.76
C LYS A 83 -31.32 0.71 13.44
N ILE A 84 -30.14 1.33 13.39
CA ILE A 84 -28.87 0.64 13.10
C ILE A 84 -28.55 -0.41 14.16
N GLU A 85 -28.80 -0.11 15.44
CA GLU A 85 -28.64 -1.05 16.54
C GLU A 85 -29.60 -2.23 16.42
N ALA A 86 -30.88 -1.98 16.13
CA ALA A 86 -31.87 -3.05 15.91
C ALA A 86 -31.52 -3.96 14.73
N LEU A 87 -30.82 -3.45 13.72
CA LEU A 87 -30.30 -4.23 12.58
C LEU A 87 -28.98 -4.97 12.90
N GLY A 88 -28.36 -4.74 14.06
CA GLY A 88 -27.07 -5.33 14.42
C GLY A 88 -25.88 -4.79 13.61
N SER A 89 -26.06 -3.68 12.89
CA SER A 89 -25.08 -3.12 11.95
C SER A 89 -24.18 -2.05 12.57
N TYR A 90 -24.31 -1.79 13.88
CA TYR A 90 -23.53 -0.78 14.59
C TYR A 90 -22.03 -1.08 14.54
N GLY A 91 -21.22 -0.05 14.32
CA GLY A 91 -19.76 -0.17 14.12
C GLY A 91 -19.39 -0.19 12.63
N ARG A 92 -20.11 -0.96 11.80
CA ARG A 92 -20.00 -0.82 10.34
C ARG A 92 -20.76 0.43 9.86
N VAL A 93 -21.94 0.66 10.42
CA VAL A 93 -22.73 1.88 10.22
C VAL A 93 -22.75 2.65 11.52
N SER A 94 -22.50 3.95 11.45
CA SER A 94 -22.57 4.85 12.60
C SER A 94 -23.18 6.18 12.20
N VAL A 95 -23.76 6.90 13.17
CA VAL A 95 -24.35 8.22 12.95
C VAL A 95 -23.90 9.18 14.06
N GLU A 96 -23.39 10.34 13.66
CA GLU A 96 -22.98 11.43 14.54
C GLU A 96 -23.83 12.69 14.29
N SER A 97 -24.03 13.48 15.35
CA SER A 97 -24.64 14.78 15.19
C SER A 97 -23.64 15.77 14.59
N TRP A 98 -24.00 16.39 13.47
CA TRP A 98 -23.16 17.36 12.77
C TRP A 98 -23.99 18.52 12.26
N GLY A 99 -23.55 19.75 12.54
CA GLY A 99 -24.18 20.98 12.06
C GLY A 99 -23.19 22.13 11.84
N GLY A 100 -21.89 21.81 11.77
CA GLY A 100 -20.82 22.77 11.51
C GLY A 100 -20.51 22.91 10.02
N LYS A 101 -19.62 23.84 9.67
CA LYS A 101 -19.12 23.98 8.29
C LYS A 101 -18.04 22.96 7.93
N GLU A 102 -17.26 22.54 8.92
CA GLU A 102 -16.16 21.58 8.74
C GLU A 102 -16.65 20.15 8.97
N LEU A 103 -16.21 19.25 8.11
CA LEU A 103 -16.48 17.82 8.24
C LEU A 103 -15.49 17.21 9.26
N PRO A 104 -15.94 16.29 10.14
CA PRO A 104 -15.14 15.76 11.24
C PRO A 104 -14.10 14.71 10.81
N TYR A 105 -13.46 14.91 9.65
CA TYR A 105 -12.51 13.97 9.05
C TYR A 105 -11.16 14.62 8.78
N ALA A 106 -10.10 13.82 8.85
CA ALA A 106 -8.80 14.20 8.34
C ALA A 106 -8.84 14.38 6.80
N ASP A 107 -7.82 15.04 6.26
CA ASP A 107 -7.64 15.15 4.81
C ASP A 107 -7.50 13.75 4.20
N ASN A 108 -8.04 13.57 2.99
CA ASN A 108 -7.93 12.33 2.22
C ASN A 108 -8.37 11.09 3.02
N LEU A 109 -9.56 11.11 3.61
CA LEU A 109 -10.08 9.98 4.39
C LEU A 109 -11.30 9.30 3.75
N VAL A 110 -12.15 10.06 3.05
CA VAL A 110 -13.48 9.60 2.60
C VAL A 110 -13.43 9.17 1.13
N ASN A 111 -13.95 7.99 0.79
CA ASN A 111 -14.02 7.51 -0.59
C ASN A 111 -15.22 8.09 -1.34
N LEU A 112 -16.36 8.21 -0.64
CA LEU A 112 -17.62 8.68 -1.21
C LEU A 112 -18.36 9.57 -0.20
N VAL A 113 -18.70 10.79 -0.59
CA VAL A 113 -19.68 11.63 0.12
C VAL A 113 -20.97 11.61 -0.68
N ILE A 114 -22.08 11.30 -0.01
CA ILE A 114 -23.42 11.30 -0.58
C ILE A 114 -24.22 12.36 0.15
N SER A 115 -24.95 13.19 -0.59
CA SER A 115 -25.95 14.07 -0.01
C SER A 115 -27.15 14.21 -0.92
N ARG A 116 -28.35 14.27 -0.34
CA ARG A 116 -29.58 14.52 -1.09
C ARG A 116 -29.91 16.01 -1.24
N GLU A 117 -29.14 16.87 -0.58
CA GLU A 117 -29.32 18.31 -0.63
C GLU A 117 -27.97 18.97 -0.88
N ALA A 118 -27.83 19.72 -1.98
CA ALA A 118 -26.63 20.51 -2.24
C ALA A 118 -26.40 21.60 -1.17
N ALA A 119 -27.47 22.04 -0.50
CA ALA A 119 -27.45 23.11 0.48
C ALA A 119 -26.74 22.68 1.77
N GLY A 120 -25.55 23.25 2.04
CA GLY A 120 -24.85 23.09 3.33
C GLY A 120 -23.51 22.37 3.26
N LEU A 121 -23.13 21.80 2.11
CA LEU A 121 -21.78 21.27 1.91
C LEU A 121 -20.89 22.29 1.20
N ASP A 122 -19.83 22.73 1.88
CA ASP A 122 -18.76 23.47 1.24
C ASP A 122 -17.93 22.51 0.35
N LEU A 123 -17.92 22.77 -0.96
CA LEU A 123 -17.20 21.94 -1.92
C LEU A 123 -15.70 21.86 -1.62
N ALA A 124 -15.09 22.94 -1.13
CA ALA A 124 -13.66 22.92 -0.77
C ALA A 124 -13.40 21.96 0.41
N GLU A 125 -14.31 21.96 1.38
CA GLU A 125 -14.24 21.06 2.54
C GLU A 125 -14.50 19.59 2.15
N VAL A 126 -15.45 19.34 1.24
CA VAL A 126 -15.67 18.00 0.69
C VAL A 126 -14.43 17.52 -0.06
N MET A 127 -13.88 18.34 -0.94
CA MET A 127 -12.67 17.99 -1.70
C MET A 127 -11.46 17.76 -0.78
N ARG A 128 -11.39 18.42 0.37
CA ARG A 128 -10.36 18.13 1.37
C ARG A 128 -10.49 16.72 1.94
N VAL A 129 -11.67 16.35 2.42
CA VAL A 129 -11.86 15.05 3.09
C VAL A 129 -11.86 13.89 2.12
N LEU A 130 -12.23 14.10 0.86
CA LEU A 130 -12.18 13.03 -0.15
C LEU A 130 -10.74 12.55 -0.35
N VAL A 131 -10.55 11.24 -0.44
CA VAL A 131 -9.30 10.65 -0.97
C VAL A 131 -9.09 11.11 -2.42
N PRO A 132 -7.86 11.18 -2.95
CA PRO A 132 -7.65 11.33 -4.38
C PRO A 132 -8.48 10.33 -5.19
N GLN A 133 -9.17 10.81 -6.23
CA GLN A 133 -10.21 10.08 -7.00
C GLN A 133 -11.47 9.68 -6.22
N GLY A 134 -11.61 10.13 -4.97
CA GLY A 134 -12.86 10.04 -4.21
C GLY A 134 -13.96 10.88 -4.84
N VAL A 135 -15.21 10.51 -4.55
CA VAL A 135 -16.39 11.02 -5.25
C VAL A 135 -17.33 11.75 -4.31
N LEU A 136 -17.86 12.87 -4.75
CA LEU A 136 -19.06 13.50 -4.20
C LEU A 136 -20.22 13.18 -5.15
N LEU A 137 -21.28 12.59 -4.61
CA LEU A 137 -22.58 12.43 -5.27
C LEU A 137 -23.60 13.31 -4.55
N VAL A 138 -24.19 14.25 -5.28
CA VAL A 138 -25.27 15.11 -4.79
C VAL A 138 -26.52 14.87 -5.60
N GLU A 139 -27.63 14.56 -4.93
CA GLU A 139 -28.93 14.46 -5.60
C GLU A 139 -29.49 15.86 -5.84
N ASN A 140 -29.78 16.18 -7.10
CA ASN A 140 -30.40 17.43 -7.52
C ASN A 140 -31.62 17.11 -8.39
N SER A 141 -32.82 17.33 -7.86
CA SER A 141 -34.09 17.10 -8.57
C SER A 141 -34.23 15.68 -9.15
N GLY A 142 -33.84 14.66 -8.38
CA GLY A 142 -33.92 13.25 -8.78
C GLY A 142 -32.82 12.80 -9.76
N LYS A 143 -31.74 13.57 -9.90
CA LYS A 143 -30.54 13.19 -10.67
C LYS A 143 -29.29 13.33 -9.83
N TRP A 144 -28.38 12.38 -9.96
CA TRP A 144 -27.07 12.43 -9.29
C TRP A 144 -26.09 13.33 -10.06
N GLU A 145 -25.59 14.37 -9.40
CA GLU A 145 -24.44 15.15 -9.86
C GLU A 145 -23.16 14.54 -9.26
N ARG A 146 -22.22 14.19 -10.14
CA ARG A 146 -20.96 13.52 -9.78
C ARG A 146 -19.78 14.47 -9.87
N LYS A 147 -19.04 14.64 -8.77
CA LYS A 147 -17.77 15.37 -8.72
C LYS A 147 -16.67 14.47 -8.17
N VAL A 148 -15.48 14.57 -8.75
CA VAL A 148 -14.32 13.73 -8.39
C VAL A 148 -13.17 14.61 -7.92
N LYS A 149 -12.53 14.22 -6.83
CA LYS A 149 -11.27 14.85 -6.42
C LYS A 149 -10.16 14.44 -7.40
N PRO A 150 -9.43 15.39 -8.01
CA PRO A 150 -8.34 15.05 -8.91
C PRO A 150 -7.21 14.29 -8.20
N TRP A 151 -6.45 13.54 -8.97
CA TRP A 151 -5.19 12.97 -8.50
C TRP A 151 -4.13 14.08 -8.43
N PRO A 152 -3.44 14.30 -7.30
CA PRO A 152 -2.37 15.30 -7.20
C PRO A 152 -1.16 14.95 -8.06
N ASP A 153 -0.57 15.94 -8.72
CA ASP A 153 0.64 15.77 -9.54
C ASP A 153 1.92 15.55 -8.69
N GLU A 154 1.85 15.88 -7.40
CA GLU A 154 2.96 15.81 -6.46
C GLU A 154 3.12 14.44 -5.79
N ILE A 155 2.15 13.54 -5.95
CA ILE A 155 2.20 12.19 -5.36
C ILE A 155 2.48 11.15 -6.43
N ASP A 156 3.07 10.05 -5.99
CA ASP A 156 3.55 8.99 -6.88
C ASP A 156 3.06 7.61 -6.43
N ASP A 157 2.98 6.70 -7.41
CA ASP A 157 2.69 5.29 -7.18
C ASP A 157 4.01 4.51 -6.93
N TRP A 158 3.90 3.26 -6.48
CA TRP A 158 5.04 2.37 -6.25
C TRP A 158 4.70 0.98 -6.76
N THR A 159 4.80 0.81 -8.08
CA THR A 159 4.22 -0.33 -8.83
C THR A 159 5.00 -1.64 -8.68
N HIS A 160 6.29 -1.57 -8.38
CA HIS A 160 7.20 -2.70 -8.21
C HIS A 160 7.96 -2.58 -6.88
N PHE A 161 8.61 -3.65 -6.42
CA PHE A 161 9.39 -3.63 -5.16
C PHE A 161 10.35 -2.44 -5.04
N LEU A 162 11.06 -2.13 -6.14
CA LEU A 162 12.04 -1.05 -6.25
C LEU A 162 11.48 0.11 -7.08
N HIS A 163 10.25 0.53 -6.76
CA HIS A 163 9.46 1.59 -7.40
C HIS A 163 8.94 1.21 -8.78
N GLY A 164 9.82 1.06 -9.76
CA GLY A 164 9.48 0.84 -11.16
C GLY A 164 10.24 -0.33 -11.80
N PRO A 165 10.06 -0.52 -13.11
CA PRO A 165 10.69 -1.60 -13.88
C PRO A 165 12.21 -1.40 -14.06
N ASP A 166 12.74 -0.21 -13.81
CA ASP A 166 14.16 0.14 -13.93
C ASP A 166 14.99 -0.16 -12.66
N ASN A 167 14.30 -0.63 -11.60
CA ASN A 167 14.84 -0.91 -10.26
C ASN A 167 15.46 0.29 -9.53
N ASN A 168 15.24 1.52 -9.99
CA ASN A 168 15.67 2.69 -9.26
C ASN A 168 14.73 2.92 -8.08
N ALA A 169 15.14 2.55 -6.86
CA ALA A 169 14.28 2.59 -5.67
C ALA A 169 14.06 4.01 -5.11
N VAL A 170 13.63 4.92 -5.99
CA VAL A 170 13.44 6.36 -5.79
C VAL A 170 12.02 6.70 -6.24
N SER A 171 11.18 7.17 -5.32
CA SER A 171 9.87 7.70 -5.68
C SER A 171 9.97 9.14 -6.16
N LYS A 172 9.10 9.51 -7.11
CA LYS A 172 8.86 10.88 -7.56
C LYS A 172 7.92 11.67 -6.65
N ASP A 173 7.52 11.08 -5.52
CA ASP A 173 6.64 11.71 -4.55
C ASP A 173 7.33 12.89 -3.87
N LYS A 174 6.70 14.07 -3.97
CA LYS A 174 7.19 15.33 -3.41
C LYS A 174 6.59 15.64 -2.04
N LEU A 175 5.54 14.93 -1.64
CA LEU A 175 4.84 15.15 -0.37
C LEU A 175 5.34 14.24 0.76
N VAL A 176 6.01 13.14 0.42
CA VAL A 176 6.73 12.32 1.40
C VAL A 176 7.89 13.11 2.00
N GLY A 177 7.88 13.23 3.32
CA GLY A 177 8.92 13.89 4.11
C GLY A 177 8.88 13.44 5.57
N PRO A 178 9.63 14.12 6.45
CA PRO A 178 9.71 13.79 7.87
C PRO A 178 8.32 13.69 8.50
N PRO A 179 7.91 12.51 9.00
CA PRO A 179 6.54 12.29 9.39
C PRO A 179 6.17 13.11 10.64
N ARG A 180 4.96 13.66 10.65
CA ARG A 180 4.39 14.47 11.74
C ARG A 180 2.96 14.10 12.10
N HIS A 181 2.26 13.38 11.23
CA HIS A 181 0.88 12.95 11.45
C HIS A 181 0.71 11.47 11.13
N ILE A 182 -0.18 10.81 11.87
CA ILE A 182 -0.68 9.48 11.51
C ILE A 182 -1.86 9.70 10.57
N GLN A 183 -1.78 9.17 9.35
CA GLN A 183 -2.92 9.14 8.43
C GLN A 183 -3.89 8.02 8.84
N TRP A 184 -3.35 6.81 9.04
CA TRP A 184 -4.11 5.67 9.54
C TRP A 184 -3.18 4.63 10.17
N ILE A 185 -3.79 3.73 10.96
CA ILE A 185 -3.15 2.57 11.59
C ILE A 185 -3.90 1.31 11.14
N GLY A 186 -3.16 0.26 10.83
CA GLY A 186 -3.68 -1.02 10.36
C GLY A 186 -3.15 -2.21 11.16
N ASP A 187 -3.92 -3.30 11.10
CA ASP A 187 -3.55 -4.60 11.62
C ASP A 187 -2.73 -5.42 10.62
N PRO A 188 -1.96 -6.43 11.10
CA PRO A 188 -1.73 -6.77 12.50
C PRO A 188 -0.74 -5.82 13.17
N ARG A 189 -0.92 -5.57 14.47
CA ARG A 189 -0.01 -4.73 15.27
C ARG A 189 1.40 -5.31 15.44
N PHE A 190 1.55 -6.63 15.35
CA PHE A 190 2.81 -7.31 15.60
C PHE A 190 3.12 -8.31 14.49
N SER A 191 4.38 -8.31 14.06
CA SER A 191 4.92 -9.44 13.30
C SER A 191 5.22 -10.61 14.22
N ARG A 192 5.30 -11.80 13.62
CA ARG A 192 5.33 -13.06 14.36
C ARG A 192 6.58 -13.28 15.19
N ALA A 193 7.76 -13.14 14.59
CA ALA A 193 9.01 -13.42 15.27
C ALA A 193 10.18 -12.63 14.67
N HIS A 194 11.15 -12.28 15.52
CA HIS A 194 12.38 -11.59 15.11
C HIS A 194 13.36 -12.55 14.44
N GLU A 195 13.51 -13.75 15.01
CA GLU A 195 14.59 -14.68 14.67
C GLU A 195 14.27 -15.56 13.44
N GLN A 196 13.19 -15.25 12.73
CA GLN A 196 12.66 -16.04 11.62
C GLN A 196 12.23 -15.17 10.43
N THR A 197 11.71 -15.81 9.38
CA THR A 197 11.11 -15.15 8.20
C THR A 197 10.21 -14.00 8.61
N ALA A 198 10.42 -12.83 8.00
CA ALA A 198 9.61 -11.66 8.23
C ALA A 198 8.15 -11.94 7.86
N SER A 199 7.20 -11.54 8.72
CA SER A 199 5.77 -11.72 8.44
C SER A 199 5.28 -10.85 7.28
N PHE A 200 6.01 -9.81 6.88
CA PHE A 200 5.62 -8.92 5.79
C PHE A 200 6.60 -9.09 4.63
N SER A 201 6.11 -9.60 3.49
CA SER A 201 6.97 -10.09 2.41
C SER A 201 7.15 -9.10 1.26
N ALA A 202 6.10 -8.36 0.90
CA ALA A 202 6.08 -7.48 -0.26
C ALA A 202 4.96 -6.46 -0.13
N ALA A 203 5.14 -5.27 -0.72
CA ALA A 203 4.07 -4.32 -0.94
C ALA A 203 4.32 -3.42 -2.16
N VAL A 204 3.23 -3.01 -2.80
CA VAL A 204 3.16 -2.06 -3.91
C VAL A 204 1.91 -1.20 -3.75
N THR A 205 1.85 -0.04 -4.42
CA THR A 205 0.64 0.77 -4.53
C THR A 205 0.44 1.25 -5.96
N TYR A 206 -0.83 1.28 -6.37
CA TYR A 206 -1.25 1.80 -7.67
C TYR A 206 -2.64 2.43 -7.54
N ARG A 207 -2.81 3.67 -8.03
CA ARG A 207 -4.09 4.41 -8.04
C ARG A 207 -4.80 4.39 -6.69
N GLY A 208 -4.07 4.70 -5.62
CA GLY A 208 -4.63 4.84 -4.27
C GLY A 208 -5.00 3.51 -3.59
N ARG A 209 -4.54 2.37 -4.11
CA ARG A 209 -4.71 1.05 -3.47
C ARG A 209 -3.36 0.45 -3.15
N MET A 210 -3.17 0.04 -1.90
CA MET A 210 -2.00 -0.68 -1.43
C MET A 210 -2.25 -2.19 -1.47
N PHE A 211 -1.35 -2.92 -2.11
CA PHE A 211 -1.35 -4.39 -2.15
C PHE A 211 -0.14 -4.92 -1.42
N TYR A 212 -0.31 -5.91 -0.53
CA TYR A 212 0.80 -6.47 0.22
C TYR A 212 0.58 -7.93 0.63
N ILE A 213 1.69 -8.63 0.87
CA ILE A 213 1.71 -10.03 1.27
C ILE A 213 2.16 -10.13 2.73
N ILE A 214 1.34 -10.75 3.58
CA ILE A 214 1.57 -10.83 5.02
C ILE A 214 1.17 -12.17 5.64
N ASP A 215 1.93 -12.67 6.62
CA ASP A 215 1.57 -13.75 7.54
C ASP A 215 0.77 -13.17 8.71
N GLU A 216 -0.51 -13.53 8.80
CA GLU A 216 -1.43 -13.06 9.84
C GLU A 216 -1.58 -14.07 10.99
N THR A 217 -0.68 -15.06 11.09
CA THR A 217 -0.63 -15.97 12.25
C THR A 217 -0.18 -15.21 13.51
N PRO A 218 -0.89 -15.36 14.65
CA PRO A 218 -0.52 -14.68 15.89
C PRO A 218 0.90 -15.00 16.36
N PRO A 219 1.58 -14.05 17.04
CA PRO A 219 2.95 -14.24 17.52
C PRO A 219 3.09 -15.19 18.72
N VAL A 220 2.03 -15.92 19.10
CA VAL A 220 1.99 -16.76 20.31
C VAL A 220 2.92 -17.98 20.23
N ASP A 221 3.13 -18.53 19.03
CA ASP A 221 4.01 -19.68 18.82
C ASP A 221 4.52 -19.71 17.37
N ILE A 222 5.84 -19.76 17.17
CA ILE A 222 6.50 -19.81 15.85
C ILE A 222 6.31 -21.14 15.10
N ARG A 223 5.80 -22.18 15.77
CA ARG A 223 5.55 -23.50 15.16
C ARG A 223 4.20 -23.60 14.45
N LEU A 224 3.25 -22.72 14.74
CA LEU A 224 1.98 -22.65 14.01
C LEU A 224 2.23 -22.47 12.50
N LYS A 225 1.39 -23.04 11.64
CA LYS A 225 1.55 -22.82 10.20
C LYS A 225 1.29 -21.34 9.89
N ALA A 226 2.12 -20.73 9.05
CA ALA A 226 1.88 -19.37 8.57
C ALA A 226 0.54 -19.29 7.82
N ARG A 227 -0.17 -18.17 7.99
CA ARG A 227 -1.41 -17.84 7.28
C ARG A 227 -1.13 -16.64 6.39
N TRP A 228 -0.51 -16.92 5.26
CA TRP A 228 -0.17 -15.92 4.27
C TRP A 228 -1.43 -15.41 3.55
N SER A 229 -1.51 -14.10 3.37
CA SER A 229 -2.60 -13.42 2.65
C SER A 229 -2.01 -12.37 1.71
N LEU A 230 -2.58 -12.26 0.51
CA LEU A 230 -2.52 -11.04 -0.29
C LEU A 230 -3.68 -10.14 0.13
N VAL A 231 -3.37 -8.92 0.54
CA VAL A 231 -4.33 -7.96 1.07
C VAL A 231 -4.33 -6.70 0.20
N ALA A 232 -5.52 -6.21 -0.14
CA ALA A 232 -5.70 -4.88 -0.70
C ALA A 232 -6.35 -3.95 0.31
N ARG A 233 -5.76 -2.75 0.47
CA ARG A 233 -6.28 -1.69 1.32
C ARG A 233 -6.34 -0.39 0.55
N ASP A 234 -7.28 0.46 0.91
CA ASP A 234 -7.25 1.85 0.50
C ASP A 234 -5.99 2.51 1.10
N ALA A 235 -5.23 3.20 0.24
CA ALA A 235 -3.92 3.71 0.60
C ALA A 235 -4.00 4.96 1.50
N PHE A 236 -5.14 5.67 1.50
CA PHE A 236 -5.33 6.96 2.16
C PHE A 236 -6.11 6.86 3.48
N ASN A 237 -6.95 5.84 3.66
CA ASN A 237 -7.67 5.61 4.92
C ASN A 237 -7.44 4.23 5.57
N GLY A 238 -6.78 3.31 4.88
CA GLY A 238 -6.45 1.99 5.42
C GLY A 238 -7.64 1.03 5.53
N MET A 239 -8.77 1.28 4.89
CA MET A 239 -9.85 0.27 4.87
C MET A 239 -9.41 -0.95 4.06
N VAL A 240 -9.66 -2.16 4.58
CA VAL A 240 -9.44 -3.41 3.84
C VAL A 240 -10.53 -3.56 2.79
N LEU A 241 -10.12 -3.58 1.53
CA LEU A 241 -11.03 -3.68 0.38
C LEU A 241 -11.33 -5.14 0.06
N TRP A 242 -10.29 -5.97 0.05
CA TRP A 242 -10.40 -7.41 -0.12
C TRP A 242 -9.14 -8.12 0.38
N LYS A 243 -9.27 -9.43 0.62
CA LYS A 243 -8.20 -10.29 1.08
C LYS A 243 -8.29 -11.65 0.39
N ARG A 244 -7.14 -12.19 -0.01
CA ARG A 244 -7.02 -13.51 -0.64
C ARG A 244 -6.00 -14.35 0.12
N PRO A 245 -6.38 -15.54 0.64
CA PRO A 245 -5.40 -16.44 1.25
C PRO A 245 -4.39 -16.94 0.22
N MET A 246 -3.15 -17.13 0.63
CA MET A 246 -2.06 -17.68 -0.18
C MET A 246 -1.71 -19.09 0.30
N GLN A 247 -1.41 -19.98 -0.64
CA GLN A 247 -1.30 -21.41 -0.35
C GLN A 247 0.06 -21.76 0.30
N ARG A 248 1.15 -21.65 -0.47
CA ARG A 248 2.51 -22.00 -0.04
C ARG A 248 3.47 -20.89 -0.44
N TRP A 249 3.59 -19.87 0.41
CA TRP A 249 4.47 -18.74 0.15
C TRP A 249 5.91 -19.00 0.61
N VAL A 250 6.16 -18.97 1.92
CA VAL A 250 7.46 -19.33 2.48
C VAL A 250 7.26 -19.93 3.86
N ASN A 251 8.13 -20.87 4.23
CA ASN A 251 8.12 -21.47 5.55
C ASN A 251 8.48 -20.42 6.62
N GLN A 252 7.67 -20.32 7.66
CA GLN A 252 7.90 -19.43 8.81
C GLN A 252 9.16 -19.78 9.60
N LEU A 253 9.71 -20.99 9.46
CA LEU A 253 10.85 -21.46 10.25
C LEU A 253 12.20 -21.13 9.63
N ARG A 254 12.26 -20.48 8.45
CA ARG A 254 13.55 -19.97 7.96
C ARG A 254 14.08 -18.94 8.94
N ARG A 255 15.40 -18.91 9.09
CA ARG A 255 16.09 -18.15 10.12
C ARG A 255 16.13 -16.66 9.82
N PHE A 256 16.51 -15.90 10.84
CA PHE A 256 16.66 -14.46 10.77
C PHE A 256 17.53 -14.02 9.60
N ARG A 257 17.03 -13.06 8.81
CA ARG A 257 17.71 -12.51 7.61
C ARG A 257 17.94 -13.56 6.52
N ALA A 258 17.40 -14.76 6.66
CA ALA A 258 17.41 -15.75 5.61
C ALA A 258 16.14 -15.66 4.75
N GLY A 259 16.22 -16.21 3.56
CA GLY A 259 15.09 -16.35 2.66
C GLY A 259 15.37 -15.86 1.25
N PRO A 260 14.52 -16.22 0.29
CA PRO A 260 14.77 -15.92 -1.12
C PRO A 260 14.71 -14.42 -1.38
N ALA A 261 15.79 -13.87 -1.94
CA ALA A 261 15.86 -12.47 -2.37
C ALA A 261 14.77 -12.09 -3.40
N SER A 262 14.16 -13.09 -4.03
CA SER A 262 13.11 -12.96 -5.04
C SER A 262 11.71 -12.69 -4.48
N LEU A 263 11.45 -12.93 -3.18
CA LEU A 263 10.11 -12.79 -2.60
C LEU A 263 9.41 -11.46 -2.93
N PRO A 264 10.04 -10.27 -2.72
CA PRO A 264 9.37 -9.01 -2.98
C PRO A 264 9.17 -8.71 -4.47
N PHE A 265 9.91 -9.37 -5.38
CA PHE A 265 9.83 -9.16 -6.83
C PHE A 265 8.64 -9.89 -7.50
N ARG A 266 7.81 -10.57 -6.71
CA ARG A 266 6.68 -11.39 -7.17
C ARG A 266 5.32 -10.71 -7.00
N LEU A 267 5.29 -9.43 -6.65
CA LEU A 267 4.07 -8.63 -6.53
C LEU A 267 4.25 -7.32 -7.29
N VAL A 268 3.38 -7.08 -8.27
CA VAL A 268 3.39 -5.89 -9.13
C VAL A 268 1.96 -5.41 -9.37
N ALA A 269 1.75 -4.10 -9.53
CA ALA A 269 0.45 -3.53 -9.86
C ALA A 269 0.54 -2.49 -10.98
N GLY A 270 -0.48 -2.44 -11.85
CA GLY A 270 -0.58 -1.49 -12.96
C GLY A 270 -1.81 -1.76 -13.82
N ASP A 271 -2.31 -0.75 -14.54
CA ASP A 271 -3.53 -0.81 -15.38
C ASP A 271 -4.73 -1.47 -14.69
N ASP A 272 -4.96 -1.09 -13.42
CA ASP A 272 -6.01 -1.63 -12.54
C ASP A 272 -5.97 -3.16 -12.39
N ARG A 273 -4.76 -3.73 -12.50
CA ARG A 273 -4.47 -5.14 -12.27
C ARG A 273 -3.38 -5.33 -11.22
N VAL A 274 -3.41 -6.50 -10.58
CA VAL A 274 -2.35 -6.99 -9.69
C VAL A 274 -1.79 -8.29 -10.28
N PHE A 275 -0.47 -8.37 -10.39
CA PHE A 275 0.27 -9.52 -10.88
C PHE A 275 1.04 -10.15 -9.74
N VAL A 276 0.77 -11.43 -9.48
CA VAL A 276 1.28 -12.10 -8.27
C VAL A 276 1.35 -13.62 -8.46
N THR A 277 2.28 -14.30 -7.77
CA THR A 277 2.18 -15.77 -7.60
C THR A 277 1.52 -16.08 -6.25
N PHE A 278 0.53 -16.98 -6.20
CA PHE A 278 -0.12 -17.39 -4.93
C PHE A 278 0.64 -18.49 -4.17
N ASP A 279 1.65 -19.05 -4.85
CA ASP A 279 2.54 -20.10 -4.40
C ASP A 279 3.97 -19.72 -4.83
N PHE A 280 4.98 -20.17 -4.09
CA PHE A 280 6.39 -19.94 -4.40
C PHE A 280 6.82 -20.58 -5.73
N GLU A 281 6.21 -21.70 -6.10
CA GLU A 281 6.50 -22.43 -7.34
C GLU A 281 5.38 -22.28 -8.38
N GLY A 282 4.26 -21.69 -7.99
CA GLY A 282 3.08 -21.54 -8.83
C GLY A 282 3.22 -20.52 -9.96
N PRO A 283 2.22 -20.50 -10.87
CA PRO A 283 2.16 -19.56 -11.97
C PRO A 283 1.82 -18.14 -11.51
N VAL A 284 2.00 -17.18 -12.42
CA VAL A 284 1.55 -15.79 -12.26
C VAL A 284 0.04 -15.70 -12.47
N HIS A 285 -0.63 -15.03 -11.53
CA HIS A 285 -2.04 -14.69 -11.58
C HIS A 285 -2.20 -13.21 -11.93
N VAL A 286 -3.20 -12.91 -12.76
CA VAL A 286 -3.68 -11.56 -13.06
C VAL A 286 -4.98 -11.37 -12.32
N LEU A 287 -5.00 -10.41 -11.38
CA LEU A 287 -6.18 -10.08 -10.59
C LEU A 287 -6.72 -8.72 -11.00
N ASP A 288 -8.03 -8.57 -10.91
CA ASP A 288 -8.69 -7.26 -10.88
C ASP A 288 -8.29 -6.51 -9.60
N ALA A 289 -7.72 -5.31 -9.71
CA ALA A 289 -7.23 -4.56 -8.56
C ALA A 289 -8.34 -4.11 -7.60
N VAL A 290 -9.56 -3.90 -8.10
CA VAL A 290 -10.69 -3.40 -7.32
C VAL A 290 -11.34 -4.50 -6.49
N SER A 291 -11.58 -5.67 -7.09
CA SER A 291 -12.33 -6.79 -6.48
C SER A 291 -11.44 -7.92 -5.96
N GLY A 292 -10.17 -7.99 -6.38
CA GLY A 292 -9.27 -9.09 -6.06
C GLY A 292 -9.63 -10.41 -6.74
N LYS A 293 -10.59 -10.41 -7.68
CA LYS A 293 -10.99 -11.60 -8.44
C LYS A 293 -9.90 -11.95 -9.46
N THR A 294 -9.64 -13.25 -9.61
CA THR A 294 -8.72 -13.73 -10.64
C THR A 294 -9.33 -13.52 -12.01
N GLN A 295 -8.71 -12.68 -12.83
CA GLN A 295 -9.08 -12.50 -14.23
C GLN A 295 -8.41 -13.56 -15.11
N LYS A 296 -7.15 -13.91 -14.82
CA LYS A 296 -6.38 -14.88 -15.61
C LYS A 296 -5.29 -15.56 -14.79
N ILE A 297 -4.92 -16.76 -15.20
CA ILE A 297 -3.70 -17.46 -14.74
C ILE A 297 -2.82 -17.65 -15.98
N ILE A 298 -1.57 -17.19 -15.92
CA ILE A 298 -0.61 -17.31 -17.00
C ILE A 298 0.00 -18.71 -16.96
N LYS A 299 -0.49 -19.62 -17.80
CA LYS A 299 0.04 -20.99 -17.89
C LYS A 299 1.47 -20.98 -18.43
N GLY A 300 2.35 -21.84 -17.92
CA GLY A 300 3.76 -21.89 -18.33
C GLY A 300 4.65 -20.85 -17.64
N SER A 301 4.12 -20.13 -16.64
CA SER A 301 4.86 -19.17 -15.82
C SER A 301 5.18 -19.69 -14.41
N GLU A 302 5.07 -21.00 -14.21
CA GLU A 302 5.48 -21.65 -12.97
C GLU A 302 6.94 -21.33 -12.65
N LYS A 303 7.30 -21.37 -11.37
CA LYS A 303 8.65 -21.06 -10.86
C LYS A 303 9.14 -19.63 -11.19
N THR A 304 8.23 -18.69 -11.48
CA THR A 304 8.58 -17.28 -11.68
C THR A 304 9.17 -16.71 -10.38
N LYS A 305 10.40 -16.20 -10.43
CA LYS A 305 11.06 -15.51 -9.31
C LYS A 305 10.96 -13.99 -9.38
N GLN A 306 10.66 -13.40 -10.54
CA GLN A 306 10.44 -11.97 -10.68
C GLN A 306 9.44 -11.65 -11.80
N ILE A 307 8.60 -10.65 -11.53
CA ILE A 307 7.61 -10.10 -12.46
C ILE A 307 7.98 -8.64 -12.74
N ILE A 308 7.95 -8.25 -14.00
CA ILE A 308 7.86 -6.84 -14.43
C ILE A 308 6.61 -6.68 -15.26
N TYR A 309 5.86 -5.61 -15.01
CA TYR A 309 4.71 -5.22 -15.81
C TYR A 309 4.96 -3.89 -16.51
N ARG A 310 4.56 -3.80 -17.78
CA ARG A 310 4.47 -2.55 -18.53
C ARG A 310 3.44 -2.66 -19.64
N GLU A 311 2.55 -1.68 -19.76
CA GLU A 311 1.70 -1.42 -20.94
C GLU A 311 1.14 -2.71 -21.60
N GLY A 312 0.40 -3.50 -20.81
CA GLY A 312 -0.28 -4.69 -21.34
C GLY A 312 0.55 -5.97 -21.50
N TYR A 313 1.85 -5.97 -21.17
CA TYR A 313 2.67 -7.20 -21.17
C TYR A 313 3.42 -7.41 -19.85
N LEU A 314 3.82 -8.66 -19.62
CA LEU A 314 4.68 -9.08 -18.52
C LEU A 314 6.04 -9.51 -19.05
N LEU A 315 7.09 -9.18 -18.32
CA LEU A 315 8.38 -9.86 -18.41
C LEU A 315 8.55 -10.72 -17.16
N LEU A 316 8.72 -12.01 -17.37
CA LEU A 316 8.80 -13.00 -16.31
C LEU A 316 10.19 -13.62 -16.32
N LEU A 317 10.83 -13.63 -15.15
CA LEU A 317 12.06 -14.38 -14.92
C LEU A 317 11.70 -15.62 -14.09
N SER A 318 11.85 -16.80 -14.66
CA SER A 318 11.71 -18.09 -13.97
C SER A 318 13.05 -18.80 -13.83
N ASP A 319 13.10 -19.78 -12.92
CA ASP A 319 14.30 -20.50 -12.55
C ASP A 319 13.90 -21.92 -12.14
N ASP A 320 14.41 -22.91 -12.85
CA ASP A 320 13.98 -24.30 -12.69
C ASP A 320 14.31 -24.90 -11.34
N GLU A 321 15.29 -24.31 -10.65
CA GLU A 321 15.85 -24.79 -9.40
C GLU A 321 15.28 -24.07 -8.16
N VAL A 322 14.27 -23.20 -8.28
CA VAL A 322 13.68 -22.48 -7.13
C VAL A 322 13.16 -23.41 -6.02
N ASN A 323 12.80 -24.65 -6.35
CA ASN A 323 12.33 -25.66 -5.39
C ASN A 323 13.47 -26.38 -4.65
N GLN A 324 14.74 -26.16 -5.04
CA GLN A 324 15.92 -26.83 -4.47
C GLN A 324 16.66 -25.95 -3.45
N MET A 325 15.93 -25.15 -2.66
CA MET A 325 16.54 -24.13 -1.80
C MET A 325 17.60 -24.67 -0.83
N GLU A 326 17.38 -25.85 -0.22
CA GLU A 326 18.39 -26.46 0.67
C GLU A 326 19.70 -26.81 -0.07
N LYS A 327 19.60 -27.27 -1.32
CA LYS A 327 20.78 -27.57 -2.15
C LYS A 327 21.48 -26.29 -2.58
N ILE A 328 20.72 -25.24 -2.92
CA ILE A 328 21.26 -23.91 -3.24
C ILE A 328 22.04 -23.37 -2.04
N ASP A 329 21.46 -23.43 -0.84
CA ASP A 329 22.09 -23.01 0.40
C ASP A 329 23.39 -23.82 0.64
N ALA A 330 23.36 -25.14 0.44
CA ALA A 330 24.54 -26.02 0.55
C ALA A 330 25.66 -25.71 -0.46
N ALA A 331 25.33 -25.35 -1.71
CA ALA A 331 26.33 -24.97 -2.70
C ALA A 331 26.99 -23.63 -2.36
N ARG A 332 26.18 -22.62 -1.99
CA ARG A 332 26.67 -21.30 -1.60
C ARG A 332 27.55 -21.34 -0.36
N ARG A 333 27.24 -22.24 0.61
CA ARG A 333 28.12 -22.50 1.77
C ARG A 333 29.54 -22.90 1.36
N ARG A 334 29.69 -23.58 0.23
CA ARG A 334 30.98 -23.99 -0.34
C ARG A 334 31.58 -22.93 -1.27
N GLY A 335 31.02 -21.71 -1.30
CA GLY A 335 31.46 -20.63 -2.18
C GLY A 335 31.15 -20.89 -3.66
N LYS A 336 30.14 -21.72 -3.97
CA LYS A 336 29.79 -22.11 -5.32
C LYS A 336 28.39 -21.64 -5.68
N PHE A 337 28.19 -21.25 -6.94
CA PHE A 337 26.86 -21.20 -7.53
C PHE A 337 26.52 -22.58 -8.09
N LEU A 338 25.29 -23.04 -7.89
CA LEU A 338 24.79 -24.17 -8.66
C LEU A 338 24.64 -23.74 -10.12
N LYS A 339 24.64 -24.71 -11.04
CA LYS A 339 24.10 -24.46 -12.38
C LYS A 339 22.59 -24.31 -12.24
N HIS A 340 22.04 -23.27 -12.84
CA HIS A 340 20.61 -23.04 -12.94
C HIS A 340 20.20 -23.00 -14.42
N HIS A 341 18.93 -23.28 -14.69
CA HIS A 341 18.30 -23.07 -15.98
C HIS A 341 17.23 -22.00 -15.78
N CYS A 342 17.59 -20.77 -16.13
CA CYS A 342 16.69 -19.62 -16.01
C CYS A 342 16.01 -19.35 -17.35
N HIS A 343 14.81 -18.79 -17.29
CA HIS A 343 14.08 -18.37 -18.49
C HIS A 343 13.57 -16.96 -18.34
N VAL A 344 13.73 -16.17 -19.39
CA VAL A 344 13.08 -14.86 -19.51
C VAL A 344 11.99 -14.97 -20.56
N MET A 345 10.79 -14.51 -20.23
CA MET A 345 9.62 -14.62 -21.09
C MET A 345 8.93 -13.27 -21.18
N LYS A 346 8.54 -12.87 -22.39
CA LYS A 346 7.53 -11.83 -22.60
C LYS A 346 6.17 -12.49 -22.79
N VAL A 347 5.17 -12.05 -22.04
CA VAL A 347 3.81 -12.57 -22.08
C VAL A 347 2.84 -11.42 -22.34
N ASP A 348 1.97 -11.58 -23.33
CA ASP A 348 0.86 -10.66 -23.55
C ASP A 348 -0.22 -10.90 -22.48
N VAL A 349 -0.61 -9.87 -21.71
CA VAL A 349 -1.53 -10.04 -20.58
C VAL A 349 -2.95 -10.39 -21.05
N THR A 350 -3.38 -9.84 -22.18
CA THR A 350 -4.73 -10.00 -22.71
C THR A 350 -4.99 -11.44 -23.14
N THR A 351 -4.10 -11.99 -23.95
CA THR A 351 -4.16 -13.37 -24.45
C THR A 351 -3.65 -14.36 -23.40
N GLY A 352 -2.65 -13.98 -22.60
CA GLY A 352 -1.91 -14.86 -21.71
C GLY A 352 -0.88 -15.74 -22.43
N LYS A 353 -0.58 -15.46 -23.70
CA LYS A 353 0.37 -16.22 -24.50
C LYS A 353 1.77 -15.65 -24.35
N THR A 354 2.75 -16.54 -24.27
CA THR A 354 4.17 -16.18 -24.38
C THR A 354 4.45 -15.71 -25.80
N VAL A 355 4.92 -14.47 -25.93
CA VAL A 355 5.34 -13.84 -27.19
C VAL A 355 6.71 -14.37 -27.60
N TRP A 356 7.65 -14.41 -26.65
CA TRP A 356 8.95 -15.01 -26.82
C TRP A 356 9.47 -15.55 -25.48
N LYS A 357 10.37 -16.53 -25.56
CA LYS A 357 11.10 -17.11 -24.44
C LYS A 357 12.59 -17.16 -24.78
N ARG A 358 13.44 -16.78 -23.81
CA ARG A 358 14.89 -16.87 -23.87
C ARG A 358 15.39 -17.73 -22.72
N ASP A 359 16.00 -18.87 -23.05
CA ASP A 359 16.60 -19.78 -22.08
C ASP A 359 18.03 -19.32 -21.74
N ILE A 360 18.41 -19.37 -20.47
CA ILE A 360 19.73 -18.94 -19.98
C ILE A 360 20.28 -20.07 -19.11
N GLU A 361 21.37 -20.67 -19.58
CA GLU A 361 22.06 -21.82 -18.99
C GLU A 361 22.94 -21.46 -17.78
N GLU A 362 22.51 -20.48 -16.99
CA GLU A 362 23.15 -20.06 -15.75
C GLU A 362 22.15 -19.38 -14.80
N LEU A 363 22.59 -19.15 -13.56
CA LEU A 363 21.81 -18.37 -12.61
C LEU A 363 21.66 -16.94 -13.12
N VAL A 364 20.43 -16.44 -13.14
CA VAL A 364 20.14 -15.01 -13.24
C VAL A 364 19.71 -14.52 -11.86
N PHE A 365 20.34 -13.47 -11.32
CA PHE A 365 19.90 -12.91 -10.05
C PHE A 365 18.52 -12.23 -10.20
N PRO A 366 17.68 -12.19 -9.15
CA PRO A 366 16.57 -11.25 -9.13
C PRO A 366 17.11 -9.81 -9.21
N CYS A 367 16.26 -8.83 -9.52
CA CYS A 367 16.63 -7.49 -10.00
C CYS A 367 16.84 -7.40 -11.53
N MET A 368 16.12 -8.22 -12.33
CA MET A 368 15.91 -7.93 -13.76
C MET A 368 15.34 -6.51 -13.92
N ALA A 369 15.77 -5.76 -14.92
CA ALA A 369 15.31 -4.39 -15.17
C ALA A 369 14.81 -4.22 -16.61
N LEU A 370 13.98 -3.21 -16.84
CA LEU A 370 13.49 -2.84 -18.15
C LEU A 370 13.57 -1.31 -18.34
N LYS A 371 14.29 -0.90 -19.38
CA LYS A 371 14.40 0.51 -19.82
C LYS A 371 14.83 0.51 -21.30
N ASN A 372 14.50 1.56 -22.06
CA ASN A 372 14.97 1.73 -23.45
C ASN A 372 14.71 0.56 -24.40
N ASN A 373 13.58 -0.15 -24.24
CA ASN A 373 13.27 -1.35 -25.03
C ASN A 373 14.29 -2.48 -24.85
N GLN A 374 14.97 -2.51 -23.69
CA GLN A 374 15.93 -3.52 -23.29
C GLN A 374 15.51 -4.17 -21.98
N VAL A 375 15.68 -5.49 -21.90
CA VAL A 375 15.55 -6.29 -20.68
C VAL A 375 16.96 -6.59 -20.18
N LEU A 376 17.32 -6.04 -19.03
CA LEU A 376 18.66 -6.13 -18.46
C LEU A 376 18.66 -7.20 -17.38
N LEU A 377 19.65 -8.09 -17.45
CA LEU A 377 19.82 -9.24 -16.59
C LEU A 377 21.24 -9.25 -16.03
N GLN A 378 21.38 -9.79 -14.83
CA GLN A 378 22.69 -10.03 -14.23
C GLN A 378 22.82 -11.50 -13.84
N SER A 379 23.89 -12.15 -14.31
CA SER A 379 24.32 -13.48 -13.89
C SER A 379 25.61 -13.38 -13.08
N PRO A 380 26.12 -14.50 -12.51
CA PRO A 380 27.44 -14.53 -11.90
C PRO A 380 28.56 -14.08 -12.83
N THR A 381 28.40 -14.28 -14.14
CA THR A 381 29.45 -14.14 -15.14
C THR A 381 29.22 -13.02 -16.15
N ARG A 382 28.01 -12.47 -16.26
CA ARG A 382 27.66 -11.48 -17.29
C ARG A 382 26.59 -10.50 -16.85
N VAL A 383 26.59 -9.33 -17.50
CA VAL A 383 25.41 -8.48 -17.65
C VAL A 383 24.91 -8.64 -19.08
N ILE A 384 23.61 -8.88 -19.25
CA ILE A 384 23.01 -9.20 -20.55
C ILE A 384 21.88 -8.21 -20.83
N ALA A 385 21.86 -7.65 -22.02
CA ALA A 385 20.73 -6.89 -22.55
C ALA A 385 20.03 -7.67 -23.65
N LEU A 386 18.74 -7.96 -23.45
CA LEU A 386 17.88 -8.54 -24.48
C LEU A 386 16.96 -7.46 -25.06
N GLY A 387 16.67 -7.52 -26.35
CA GLY A 387 15.63 -6.68 -26.94
C GLY A 387 14.27 -7.05 -26.36
N GLN A 388 13.55 -6.08 -25.79
CA GLN A 388 12.23 -6.29 -25.17
C GLN A 388 11.22 -6.93 -26.13
N GLU A 389 11.24 -6.58 -27.42
CA GLU A 389 10.30 -7.14 -28.40
C GLU A 389 10.69 -8.52 -28.93
N THR A 390 11.98 -8.86 -28.91
CA THR A 390 12.50 -10.04 -29.62
C THR A 390 13.04 -11.13 -28.70
N GLY A 391 13.41 -10.79 -27.46
CA GLY A 391 14.12 -11.68 -26.55
C GLY A 391 15.55 -12.02 -26.98
N LYS A 392 16.05 -11.40 -28.06
CA LYS A 392 17.39 -11.63 -28.60
C LYS A 392 18.42 -10.74 -27.93
N ASP A 393 19.62 -11.25 -27.74
CA ASP A 393 20.76 -10.53 -27.20
C ASP A 393 21.04 -9.29 -28.07
N GLN A 394 21.11 -8.12 -27.44
CA GLN A 394 21.54 -6.86 -28.05
C GLN A 394 23.00 -6.58 -27.73
N TRP A 395 23.37 -6.77 -26.46
CA TRP A 395 24.75 -6.74 -26.01
C TRP A 395 24.89 -7.61 -24.75
N SER A 396 26.13 -8.02 -24.48
CA SER A 396 26.51 -8.65 -23.22
C SER A 396 27.88 -8.14 -22.81
N ALA A 397 28.09 -7.98 -21.51
CA ALA A 397 29.37 -7.60 -20.95
C ALA A 397 29.80 -8.63 -19.91
N ASP A 398 31.11 -8.92 -19.89
CA ASP A 398 31.68 -9.80 -18.88
C ASP A 398 31.49 -9.17 -17.49
N PHE A 399 31.14 -10.03 -16.55
CA PHE A 399 30.98 -9.67 -15.15
C PHE A 399 31.58 -10.78 -14.31
N GLN A 400 32.15 -10.44 -13.16
CA GLN A 400 32.53 -11.47 -12.20
C GLN A 400 32.00 -11.05 -10.85
N THR A 401 30.97 -11.77 -10.41
CA THR A 401 30.38 -11.59 -9.08
C THR A 401 31.39 -12.02 -8.04
N GLU A 402 31.72 -11.12 -7.12
CA GLU A 402 32.61 -11.45 -6.02
C GLU A 402 31.88 -12.20 -4.88
N LEU A 403 32.19 -13.50 -4.72
CA LEU A 403 31.79 -14.30 -3.55
C LEU A 403 32.86 -14.27 -2.43
N PRO A 404 32.54 -14.66 -1.19
CA PRO A 404 31.23 -14.68 -0.54
C PRO A 404 30.87 -13.27 0.00
N ILE A 405 29.57 -13.00 0.15
CA ILE A 405 29.07 -11.72 0.70
C ILE A 405 29.12 -11.70 2.24
N ALA A 406 29.50 -12.82 2.88
CA ALA A 406 29.75 -12.89 4.32
C ALA A 406 31.24 -13.14 4.59
N GLY A 407 31.91 -12.15 5.19
CA GLY A 407 33.16 -12.38 5.89
C GLY A 407 32.94 -13.40 7.02
N ASN A 408 33.89 -14.33 7.14
CA ASN A 408 34.12 -15.27 8.24
C ASN A 408 32.87 -15.70 9.06
N LYS A 409 32.46 -16.95 8.78
CA LYS A 409 31.34 -17.72 9.33
C LYS A 409 30.00 -17.32 8.71
N LEU A 410 29.54 -18.15 7.77
CA LEU A 410 28.12 -18.42 7.56
C LEU A 410 27.51 -18.77 8.93
N LYS A 411 27.14 -17.77 9.71
CA LYS A 411 26.35 -18.01 10.92
C LYS A 411 25.03 -18.56 10.41
N ASN A 412 24.76 -19.83 10.74
CA ASN A 412 23.43 -20.44 10.74
C ASN A 412 22.95 -21.17 9.47
N ASP A 413 23.84 -21.60 8.56
CA ASP A 413 23.57 -22.59 7.49
C ASP A 413 22.49 -22.28 6.42
N GLU A 414 21.94 -21.06 6.35
CA GLU A 414 20.90 -20.67 5.37
C GLU A 414 21.31 -19.49 4.46
N MET A 415 20.73 -19.41 3.25
CA MET A 415 20.95 -18.27 2.33
C MET A 415 20.38 -16.98 2.91
N GLN A 416 21.26 -15.98 3.04
CA GLN A 416 20.87 -14.59 3.29
C GLN A 416 20.14 -14.03 2.05
N TRP A 417 19.17 -13.14 2.26
CA TRP A 417 18.33 -12.55 1.20
C TRP A 417 19.05 -11.54 0.27
N GLU A 418 20.38 -11.54 0.26
CA GLU A 418 21.22 -10.63 -0.50
C GLU A 418 21.29 -11.08 -1.98
N ALA A 419 20.87 -10.21 -2.92
CA ALA A 419 21.11 -10.33 -4.36
C ALA A 419 21.79 -9.06 -4.91
N PRO A 420 22.60 -9.14 -5.98
CA PRO A 420 23.17 -7.97 -6.63
C PRO A 420 22.13 -6.91 -7.02
N THR A 421 22.61 -5.69 -7.19
CA THR A 421 21.78 -4.54 -7.54
C THR A 421 22.00 -4.20 -9.01
N LEU A 422 20.92 -4.15 -9.79
CA LEU A 422 20.95 -3.70 -11.17
C LEU A 422 19.96 -2.55 -11.34
N VAL A 423 20.48 -1.34 -11.60
CA VAL A 423 19.68 -0.11 -11.81
C VAL A 423 19.97 0.44 -13.19
N VAL A 424 18.94 0.89 -13.91
CA VAL A 424 19.07 1.33 -15.29
C VAL A 424 18.49 2.73 -15.48
N SER A 425 19.18 3.55 -16.25
CA SER A 425 18.70 4.85 -16.73
C SER A 425 18.75 4.91 -18.26
N ASP A 426 18.43 6.07 -18.82
CA ASP A 426 18.55 6.27 -20.26
C ASP A 426 19.99 6.18 -20.76
N GLU A 427 20.98 6.43 -19.89
CA GLU A 427 22.38 6.57 -20.25
C GLU A 427 23.28 5.43 -19.76
N VAL A 428 22.97 4.87 -18.59
CA VAL A 428 23.82 3.87 -17.93
C VAL A 428 23.07 2.68 -17.35
N VAL A 429 23.74 1.53 -17.35
CA VAL A 429 23.38 0.34 -16.56
C VAL A 429 24.39 0.21 -15.41
N LEU A 430 23.89 0.17 -14.18
CA LEU A 430 24.70 0.06 -12.97
C LEU A 430 24.50 -1.30 -12.32
N SER A 431 25.58 -2.07 -12.21
CA SER A 431 25.57 -3.39 -11.58
C SER A 431 26.48 -3.41 -10.36
N SER A 432 25.94 -3.75 -9.19
CA SER A 432 26.66 -3.77 -7.91
C SER A 432 26.52 -5.11 -7.18
N ASP A 433 27.65 -5.80 -7.01
CA ASP A 433 27.78 -7.13 -6.40
C ASP A 433 28.36 -7.06 -4.97
N PHE A 434 27.93 -6.07 -4.19
CA PHE A 434 28.28 -5.88 -2.77
C PHE A 434 29.72 -5.45 -2.49
N LYS A 435 30.67 -5.73 -3.40
CA LYS A 435 32.08 -5.35 -3.29
C LYS A 435 32.54 -4.45 -4.42
N LYS A 436 31.98 -4.63 -5.62
CA LYS A 436 32.21 -3.78 -6.78
C LYS A 436 30.91 -3.25 -7.33
N ILE A 437 30.99 -2.05 -7.89
CA ILE A 437 29.96 -1.50 -8.78
C ILE A 437 30.63 -1.24 -10.13
N ARG A 438 29.92 -1.56 -11.21
CA ARG A 438 30.34 -1.34 -12.59
C ARG A 438 29.25 -0.55 -13.30
N ALA A 439 29.66 0.45 -14.07
CA ALA A 439 28.78 1.21 -14.94
C ALA A 439 29.04 0.83 -16.38
N TYR A 440 27.98 0.61 -17.13
CA TYR A 440 28.01 0.31 -18.55
C TYR A 440 27.23 1.37 -19.31
N ASP A 441 27.68 1.72 -20.51
CA ASP A 441 26.88 2.51 -21.45
C ASP A 441 25.61 1.72 -21.78
N ALA A 442 24.43 2.32 -21.56
CA ALA A 442 23.17 1.59 -21.71
C ALA A 442 22.96 1.05 -23.14
N LYS A 443 23.44 1.79 -24.15
CA LYS A 443 23.26 1.42 -25.55
C LYS A 443 24.21 0.32 -25.98
N SER A 444 25.50 0.44 -25.65
CA SER A 444 26.53 -0.46 -26.19
C SER A 444 26.97 -1.57 -25.25
N GLY A 445 26.64 -1.49 -23.96
CA GLY A 445 27.17 -2.41 -22.94
C GLY A 445 28.65 -2.25 -22.64
N LYS A 446 29.30 -1.19 -23.14
CA LYS A 446 30.73 -0.94 -22.88
C LYS A 446 30.88 -0.52 -21.42
N GLU A 447 31.77 -1.17 -20.67
CA GLU A 447 32.12 -0.71 -19.32
C GLU A 447 32.71 0.71 -19.41
N LEU A 448 32.11 1.63 -18.67
CA LEU A 448 32.55 3.01 -18.55
C LEU A 448 33.57 3.16 -17.43
N TRP A 449 33.26 2.58 -16.27
CA TRP A 449 34.10 2.60 -15.08
C TRP A 449 33.66 1.52 -14.08
N SER A 450 34.54 1.23 -13.14
CA SER A 450 34.25 0.37 -11.99
C SER A 450 34.86 0.92 -10.70
N ALA A 451 34.19 0.68 -9.58
CA ALA A 451 34.59 1.18 -8.27
C ALA A 451 34.24 0.18 -7.16
N LYS A 452 34.72 0.45 -5.94
CA LYS A 452 34.33 -0.31 -4.75
C LYS A 452 32.86 -0.02 -4.42
N SER A 453 32.12 -1.08 -4.13
CA SER A 453 30.78 -1.05 -3.57
C SER A 453 30.80 -1.65 -2.17
N SER A 454 29.77 -1.34 -1.38
CA SER A 454 29.55 -1.96 -0.08
C SER A 454 28.10 -2.38 0.06
N LYS A 455 27.88 -3.54 0.64
CA LYS A 455 26.55 -3.97 1.05
C LYS A 455 25.98 -3.04 2.13
N GLY A 456 24.65 -2.93 2.16
CA GLY A 456 23.96 -2.36 3.29
C GLY A 456 24.03 -3.27 4.52
N TYR A 457 23.27 -2.94 5.57
CA TYR A 457 23.25 -3.77 6.77
C TYR A 457 22.45 -5.06 6.52
N ASN A 458 23.15 -6.15 6.17
CA ASN A 458 22.54 -7.42 5.72
C ASN A 458 21.50 -7.18 4.62
N SER A 459 21.85 -6.33 3.66
CA SER A 459 21.00 -5.96 2.54
C SER A 459 21.88 -5.70 1.31
N PRO A 460 21.31 -5.80 0.09
CA PRO A 460 21.97 -5.36 -1.13
C PRO A 460 22.52 -3.94 -1.04
N ALA A 461 23.50 -3.64 -1.89
CA ALA A 461 24.05 -2.30 -1.99
C ALA A 461 22.93 -1.30 -2.35
N ASP A 462 23.03 -0.11 -1.76
CA ASP A 462 22.18 1.02 -2.13
C ASP A 462 22.75 1.66 -3.40
N VAL A 463 21.92 1.74 -4.44
CA VAL A 463 22.24 2.38 -5.72
C VAL A 463 21.02 3.22 -6.08
N PHE A 464 21.15 4.55 -6.03
CA PHE A 464 20.07 5.47 -6.38
C PHE A 464 20.52 6.42 -7.48
N LEU A 465 19.67 6.61 -8.49
CA LEU A 465 19.82 7.67 -9.48
C LEU A 465 18.82 8.78 -9.14
N ILE A 466 19.33 9.93 -8.74
CA ILE A 466 18.54 11.08 -8.29
C ILE A 466 19.17 12.34 -8.87
N ASP A 467 18.39 13.17 -9.56
CA ASP A 467 18.84 14.43 -10.19
C ASP A 467 20.10 14.27 -11.05
N GLY A 468 20.15 13.21 -11.86
CA GLY A 468 21.29 12.91 -12.73
C GLY A 468 22.55 12.42 -12.01
N LEU A 469 22.49 12.20 -10.69
CA LEU A 469 23.62 11.73 -9.88
C LEU A 469 23.39 10.31 -9.38
N LEU A 470 24.48 9.54 -9.34
CA LEU A 470 24.55 8.24 -8.70
C LEU A 470 24.90 8.36 -7.22
N TRP A 471 23.94 8.10 -6.35
CA TRP A 471 24.14 8.08 -4.90
C TRP A 471 24.45 6.67 -4.40
N LEU A 472 25.58 6.54 -3.69
CA LEU A 472 26.04 5.30 -3.08
C LEU A 472 26.23 5.45 -1.57
N GLY A 473 26.01 4.34 -0.85
CA GLY A 473 26.34 4.20 0.57
C GLY A 473 27.77 3.70 0.83
N GLY A 474 28.32 4.01 2.02
CA GLY A 474 29.60 3.45 2.47
C GLY A 474 30.04 3.96 3.84
N GLY A 475 31.15 3.41 4.35
CA GLY A 475 31.69 3.71 5.70
C GLY A 475 32.04 5.18 5.96
N GLY A 476 32.15 6.01 4.92
CA GLY A 476 32.46 7.44 5.01
C GLY A 476 31.28 8.40 4.78
N GLY A 477 30.04 7.91 4.67
CA GLY A 477 28.86 8.74 4.35
C GLY A 477 28.19 8.39 3.02
N ARG A 478 27.40 9.33 2.52
CA ARG A 478 26.68 9.19 1.25
C ARG A 478 27.37 10.04 0.21
N ARG A 479 27.72 9.44 -0.91
CA ARG A 479 28.47 10.11 -1.98
C ARG A 479 27.67 10.04 -3.27
N ALA A 480 27.59 11.17 -3.96
CA ALA A 480 26.97 11.31 -5.26
C ALA A 480 28.07 11.41 -6.30
N TYR A 481 27.96 10.60 -7.34
CA TYR A 481 28.91 10.52 -8.44
C TYR A 481 28.20 10.85 -9.75
N ASP A 482 28.98 11.30 -10.71
CA ASP A 482 28.55 11.31 -12.10
C ASP A 482 28.36 9.86 -12.57
N PRO A 483 27.18 9.47 -13.06
CA PRO A 483 26.89 8.08 -13.40
C PRO A 483 27.70 7.58 -14.61
N ARG A 484 28.13 8.47 -15.52
CA ARG A 484 28.88 8.08 -16.72
C ARG A 484 30.38 8.03 -16.50
N THR A 485 30.93 8.87 -15.64
CA THR A 485 32.39 8.97 -15.43
C THR A 485 32.86 8.39 -14.11
N GLY A 486 31.98 8.25 -13.12
CA GLY A 486 32.33 7.80 -11.77
C GLY A 486 33.01 8.89 -10.93
N GLU A 487 33.06 10.13 -11.43
CA GLU A 487 33.64 11.27 -10.71
C GLU A 487 32.77 11.68 -9.53
N LEU A 488 33.39 11.91 -8.37
CA LEU A 488 32.68 12.38 -7.17
C LEU A 488 32.19 13.82 -7.41
N ARG A 489 30.88 14.03 -7.26
CA ARG A 489 30.23 15.35 -7.41
C ARG A 489 29.83 15.96 -6.08
N LYS A 490 29.30 15.14 -5.17
CA LYS A 490 28.76 15.59 -3.87
C LYS A 490 29.04 14.56 -2.79
N SER A 491 29.20 15.01 -1.57
CA SER A 491 29.31 14.13 -0.40
C SER A 491 28.47 14.71 0.73
N LEU A 492 27.71 13.84 1.37
CA LEU A 492 26.99 14.13 2.59
C LEU A 492 27.63 13.32 3.72
N PRO A 493 28.02 13.96 4.83
CA PRO A 493 28.58 13.25 5.96
C PRO A 493 27.56 12.26 6.51
N ASN A 494 28.04 11.09 6.96
CA ASN A 494 27.16 10.19 7.70
C ASN A 494 26.85 10.84 9.05
N LYS A 495 25.58 11.11 9.34
CA LYS A 495 25.17 11.34 10.73
C LYS A 495 24.84 9.99 11.33
N GLY A 496 25.82 9.45 12.06
CA GLY A 496 25.68 8.21 12.81
C GLY A 496 24.54 8.28 13.83
N GLY A 497 24.21 7.13 14.40
CA GLY A 497 23.32 7.02 15.54
C GLY A 497 23.86 6.02 16.54
N TYR A 498 23.20 5.88 17.69
CA TYR A 498 23.61 4.93 18.73
C TYR A 498 23.28 3.47 18.38
N MET A 499 22.62 3.20 17.25
CA MET A 499 22.25 1.86 16.79
C MET A 499 22.71 1.57 15.37
N HIS A 500 22.89 0.27 15.07
CA HIS A 500 23.12 -0.23 13.73
C HIS A 500 21.91 -0.02 12.79
N ALA A 501 22.16 0.03 11.48
CA ALA A 501 21.10 0.11 10.46
C ALA A 501 20.21 -1.14 10.41
N ARG A 502 19.04 -1.06 9.78
CA ARG A 502 18.03 -2.14 9.74
C ARG A 502 18.24 -3.04 8.53
N CYS A 503 17.73 -4.28 8.62
CA CYS A 503 17.97 -5.36 7.67
C CYS A 503 17.11 -5.27 6.41
N TYR A 504 17.13 -4.13 5.70
CA TYR A 504 16.37 -3.94 4.47
C TYR A 504 17.14 -3.04 3.49
N ARG A 505 16.69 -3.01 2.23
CA ARG A 505 17.28 -2.12 1.20
C ARG A 505 16.71 -0.72 1.38
N ASN A 506 17.58 0.27 1.48
CA ASN A 506 17.12 1.64 1.66
C ASN A 506 16.36 2.10 0.40
N LYS A 507 15.52 3.11 0.59
CA LYS A 507 14.73 3.73 -0.49
C LYS A 507 14.99 5.22 -0.49
N ALA A 508 14.49 5.90 -1.50
CA ALA A 508 14.55 7.36 -1.55
C ALA A 508 13.30 7.95 -2.18
N THR A 509 13.20 9.27 -2.07
CA THR A 509 12.40 10.11 -2.97
C THR A 509 13.35 11.00 -3.78
N GLU A 510 12.81 11.80 -4.69
CA GLU A 510 13.52 12.90 -5.35
C GLU A 510 13.97 14.03 -4.39
N ARG A 511 13.85 13.85 -3.07
CA ARG A 511 14.34 14.82 -2.08
C ARG A 511 15.03 14.20 -0.88
N PHE A 512 14.61 13.01 -0.47
CA PHE A 512 15.10 12.37 0.75
C PHE A 512 15.68 10.99 0.49
N LEU A 513 16.87 10.72 1.04
CA LEU A 513 17.30 9.34 1.27
C LEU A 513 16.59 8.80 2.51
N LEU A 514 15.95 7.64 2.41
CA LEU A 514 15.22 6.96 3.47
C LEU A 514 16.02 5.75 3.95
N LEU A 515 16.81 5.96 5.00
CA LEU A 515 17.82 5.03 5.47
C LEU A 515 17.32 4.25 6.70
N GLY A 516 17.61 2.97 6.77
CA GLY A 516 17.35 2.12 7.93
C GLY A 516 18.23 2.40 9.15
N LEU A 517 18.95 3.52 9.18
CA LEU A 517 19.70 3.96 10.35
C LEU A 517 18.73 4.65 11.32
N MET A 518 18.85 4.40 12.64
CA MET A 518 18.01 5.05 13.65
C MET A 518 16.49 5.00 13.33
N GLY A 519 15.98 3.80 13.01
CA GLY A 519 14.59 3.64 12.60
C GLY A 519 14.42 3.85 11.09
N VAL A 520 13.89 5.01 10.71
CA VAL A 520 13.90 5.53 9.33
C VAL A 520 14.55 6.92 9.36
N GLN A 521 15.87 6.99 9.17
CA GLN A 521 16.58 8.25 9.01
C GLN A 521 16.26 8.85 7.64
N MET A 522 15.80 10.10 7.63
CA MET A 522 15.62 10.86 6.40
C MET A 522 16.76 11.84 6.25
N VAL A 523 17.41 11.85 5.09
CA VAL A 523 18.47 12.81 4.74
C VAL A 523 17.98 13.63 3.57
N ASP A 524 17.76 14.93 3.78
CA ASP A 524 17.53 15.88 2.69
C ASP A 524 18.87 16.13 2.01
N PHE A 525 19.01 15.67 0.77
CA PHE A 525 20.31 15.72 0.12
C PHE A 525 20.68 17.14 -0.35
N ASP A 526 19.72 18.06 -0.45
CA ASP A 526 19.99 19.45 -0.81
C ASP A 526 20.45 20.26 0.38
N LYS A 527 19.71 20.15 1.49
CA LYS A 527 19.99 20.93 2.71
C LYS A 527 21.02 20.27 3.63
N GLY A 528 21.28 18.97 3.46
CA GLY A 528 22.07 18.18 4.41
C GLY A 528 21.40 18.01 5.78
N GLU A 529 20.12 18.33 5.87
CA GLU A 529 19.31 18.14 7.08
C GLU A 529 19.02 16.65 7.27
N VAL A 530 19.02 16.22 8.53
CA VAL A 530 18.83 14.82 8.90
C VAL A 530 17.80 14.71 10.00
N TRP A 531 16.77 13.90 9.74
CA TRP A 531 15.76 13.55 10.74
C TRP A 531 15.97 12.11 11.16
N MET A 532 16.17 11.90 12.45
CA MET A 532 16.20 10.57 13.04
C MET A 532 14.78 10.23 13.50
N ASN A 533 14.10 9.34 12.77
CA ASN A 533 12.77 8.87 13.15
C ASN A 533 12.90 7.49 13.79
N ASP A 534 13.46 7.47 14.99
CA ASP A 534 13.80 6.27 15.75
C ASP A 534 12.57 5.58 16.37
N TRP A 535 11.43 6.26 16.34
CA TRP A 535 10.09 5.81 16.69
C TRP A 535 9.36 5.09 15.54
N ILE A 536 9.95 4.97 14.34
CA ILE A 536 9.41 4.20 13.21
C ILE A 536 10.47 3.28 12.61
N ARG A 537 10.02 2.17 12.01
CA ARG A 537 10.95 1.15 11.52
C ARG A 537 10.35 0.35 10.36
N GLY A 538 11.09 0.27 9.27
CA GLY A 538 10.79 -0.69 8.20
C GLY A 538 11.00 -2.14 8.63
N THR A 539 10.22 -3.04 8.03
CA THR A 539 10.33 -4.49 8.27
C THR A 539 11.57 -5.07 7.58
N CYS A 540 12.05 -6.22 8.04
CA CYS A 540 13.20 -6.88 7.43
C CYS A 540 12.92 -7.22 5.95
N GLN A 541 13.96 -7.18 5.11
CA GLN A 541 13.94 -7.44 3.66
C GLN A 541 13.22 -6.36 2.85
N TYR A 542 11.94 -6.10 3.16
CA TYR A 542 11.13 -5.14 2.39
C TYR A 542 11.41 -3.66 2.75
N GLY A 543 11.54 -3.34 4.04
CA GLY A 543 11.75 -1.97 4.51
C GLY A 543 10.47 -1.15 4.65
N VAL A 544 10.48 0.06 4.08
CA VAL A 544 9.36 1.04 4.09
C VAL A 544 8.86 1.26 2.67
N MET A 545 7.81 2.04 2.44
CA MET A 545 7.39 2.44 1.07
C MET A 545 6.97 3.92 1.05
N PRO A 546 7.69 4.80 0.32
CA PRO A 546 7.25 6.17 0.11
C PRO A 546 6.37 6.27 -1.14
N ALA A 547 5.09 6.62 -0.98
CA ALA A 547 4.13 6.78 -2.09
C ALA A 547 2.84 7.47 -1.62
N ASN A 548 2.02 7.97 -2.55
CA ASN A 548 0.72 8.61 -2.26
C ASN A 548 0.79 9.83 -1.30
N GLY A 549 1.94 10.48 -1.19
CA GLY A 549 2.24 11.52 -0.22
C GLY A 549 2.39 11.01 1.21
N LEU A 550 2.62 9.71 1.37
CA LEU A 550 2.63 8.98 2.63
C LEU A 550 3.87 8.09 2.73
N LEU A 551 4.37 7.92 3.96
CA LEU A 551 5.35 6.90 4.28
C LEU A 551 4.64 5.71 4.92
N TYR A 552 4.67 4.57 4.24
CA TYR A 552 4.13 3.32 4.76
C TYR A 552 5.19 2.56 5.56
N ILE A 553 4.83 2.21 6.79
CA ILE A 553 5.65 1.47 7.74
C ILE A 553 4.99 0.11 8.00
N PRO A 554 5.51 -0.98 7.43
CA PRO A 554 5.01 -2.32 7.70
C PRO A 554 5.25 -2.77 9.16
N PRO A 555 4.44 -3.71 9.68
CA PRO A 555 4.69 -4.28 10.99
C PRO A 555 6.05 -4.99 11.02
N ASP A 556 6.74 -4.88 12.14
CA ASP A 556 8.05 -5.50 12.38
C ASP A 556 8.09 -6.19 13.74
N SER A 557 9.02 -7.13 13.92
CA SER A 557 9.19 -7.94 15.13
C SER A 557 10.41 -7.54 15.96
N CYS A 558 11.03 -6.39 15.68
CA CYS A 558 12.30 -6.02 16.29
C CYS A 558 12.10 -5.24 17.60
N ALA A 559 12.92 -5.54 18.60
CA ALA A 559 12.83 -4.96 19.96
C ALA A 559 13.65 -3.67 20.17
N CYS A 560 14.41 -3.20 19.17
CA CYS A 560 15.10 -1.91 19.30
C CYS A 560 14.08 -0.78 19.47
N ASN A 561 14.31 0.13 20.42
CA ASN A 561 13.39 1.23 20.74
C ASN A 561 11.96 0.78 21.10
N MET A 562 11.78 -0.43 21.65
CA MET A 562 10.44 -0.99 21.91
C MET A 562 9.52 -0.11 22.78
N LYS A 563 10.08 0.80 23.60
CA LYS A 563 9.29 1.76 24.41
C LYS A 563 8.78 2.98 23.62
N THR A 564 9.42 3.33 22.52
CA THR A 564 9.11 4.56 21.73
C THR A 564 8.66 4.26 20.31
N LYS A 565 9.01 3.09 19.77
CA LYS A 565 8.69 2.65 18.41
C LYS A 565 7.21 2.30 18.29
N LEU A 566 6.58 2.79 17.23
CA LEU A 566 5.24 2.38 16.82
C LEU A 566 5.21 0.90 16.41
N ASN A 567 4.15 0.19 16.81
CA ASN A 567 3.92 -1.21 16.42
C ASN A 567 2.65 -1.31 15.57
N GLY A 568 2.76 -1.92 14.40
CA GLY A 568 1.67 -2.15 13.44
C GLY A 568 2.00 -1.67 12.04
N LEU A 569 0.98 -1.70 11.17
CA LEU A 569 1.06 -1.12 9.83
C LEU A 569 0.63 0.36 9.93
N TYR A 570 1.50 1.30 9.57
CA TYR A 570 1.17 2.73 9.59
C TYR A 570 1.27 3.34 8.20
N ALA A 571 0.40 4.31 7.93
CA ALA A 571 0.67 5.35 6.96
C ALA A 571 0.88 6.68 7.69
N LEU A 572 2.01 7.32 7.41
CA LEU A 572 2.42 8.55 8.06
C LEU A 572 2.52 9.67 7.03
N ALA A 573 2.03 10.85 7.38
CA ALA A 573 2.11 12.04 6.57
C ALA A 573 3.15 13.02 7.14
N SER A 574 3.82 13.76 6.26
CA SER A 574 4.58 14.96 6.61
C SER A 574 3.62 16.10 7.00
N VAL A 575 4.15 17.25 7.45
CA VAL A 575 3.32 18.44 7.73
C VAL A 575 2.54 18.82 6.48
N ARG A 576 1.21 18.79 6.59
CA ARG A 576 0.30 19.60 5.78
C ARG A 576 -0.06 20.81 6.63
N GLU A 577 -0.38 21.96 6.01
CA GLU A 577 -0.58 23.21 6.74
C GLU A 577 -1.33 23.02 8.07
N PRO A 578 -0.77 23.45 9.22
CA PRO A 578 -1.36 23.19 10.52
C PRO A 578 -2.71 23.92 10.60
N ARG A 579 -3.80 23.17 10.72
CA ARG A 579 -5.10 23.75 11.07
C ARG A 579 -5.16 24.04 12.56
N PRO A 580 -5.65 25.21 13.00
CA PRO A 580 -6.01 25.42 14.38
C PRO A 580 -6.99 24.33 14.78
N ALA A 581 -6.69 23.56 15.83
CA ALA A 581 -7.69 22.69 16.42
C ALA A 581 -8.85 23.60 16.84
N GLY A 582 -9.96 23.58 16.11
CA GLY A 582 -11.19 24.24 16.53
C GLY A 582 -11.44 23.80 17.96
N ARG A 583 -11.54 24.75 18.88
CA ARG A 583 -11.64 24.51 20.33
C ARG A 583 -12.96 23.76 20.57
N LYS A 584 -12.95 22.43 20.43
CA LYS A 584 -14.10 21.60 20.78
C LYS A 584 -14.35 21.84 22.26
N VAL A 585 -15.59 22.17 22.60
CA VAL A 585 -16.07 22.00 23.97
C VAL A 585 -15.89 20.51 24.27
N LEU A 586 -14.82 20.17 24.99
CA LEU A 586 -14.37 18.80 25.25
C LEU A 586 -15.41 17.97 26.04
N LEU A 587 -16.45 18.64 26.55
CA LEU A 587 -17.44 18.06 27.45
C LEU A 587 -18.84 18.55 27.04
N GLU A 588 -19.67 17.64 26.52
CA GLU A 588 -21.11 17.85 26.46
C GLU A 588 -21.76 17.32 27.74
N LYS A 589 -22.61 18.13 28.36
CA LYS A 589 -23.35 17.75 29.56
C LYS A 589 -24.36 16.65 29.20
N GLY A 590 -24.07 15.41 29.59
CA GLY A 590 -24.96 14.27 29.38
C GLY A 590 -26.23 14.32 30.25
N PRO A 591 -27.19 13.40 30.06
CA PRO A 591 -28.42 13.33 30.86
C PRO A 591 -28.16 13.27 32.37
N ALA A 592 -27.07 12.61 32.78
CA ALA A 592 -26.61 12.54 34.16
C ALA A 592 -26.20 13.91 34.74
N TRP A 593 -25.73 14.84 33.91
CA TRP A 593 -25.45 16.21 34.35
C TRP A 593 -26.74 16.95 34.71
N GLN A 594 -27.82 16.73 33.94
CA GLN A 594 -29.12 17.35 34.22
C GLN A 594 -29.77 16.78 35.48
N SER A 595 -29.57 15.50 35.79
CA SER A 595 -30.03 14.92 37.06
C SER A 595 -29.29 15.48 38.27
N LEU A 596 -28.00 15.83 38.12
CA LEU A 596 -27.22 16.50 39.17
C LEU A 596 -27.63 17.98 39.33
N ALA A 597 -27.92 18.68 38.23
CA ALA A 597 -28.33 20.08 38.24
C ALA A 597 -29.72 20.32 38.89
N LYS A 598 -30.62 19.32 38.86
CA LYS A 598 -31.93 19.40 39.55
C LYS A 598 -31.82 19.30 41.08
N GLY A 599 -30.64 18.98 41.63
CA GLY A 599 -30.37 18.91 43.06
C GLY A 599 -29.93 20.24 43.71
N GLY A 600 -29.83 21.34 42.95
CA GLY A 600 -29.65 22.67 43.53
C GLY A 600 -28.29 22.97 44.18
N ALA A 601 -27.22 22.25 43.85
CA ALA A 601 -25.88 22.60 44.28
C ALA A 601 -24.90 22.57 43.10
N GLU A 602 -24.37 23.73 42.72
CA GLU A 602 -23.03 23.74 42.14
C GLU A 602 -22.07 23.18 43.21
N PRO A 603 -21.13 22.30 42.84
CA PRO A 603 -20.21 21.73 43.81
C PRO A 603 -19.24 22.81 44.29
N GLU A 604 -19.55 23.44 45.42
CA GLU A 604 -18.53 24.10 46.22
C GLU A 604 -17.50 23.05 46.65
N GLY A 605 -16.26 23.20 46.18
CA GLY A 605 -15.06 22.67 46.83
C GLY A 605 -15.11 21.21 47.31
N GLY A 606 -15.05 20.25 46.38
CA GLY A 606 -14.22 19.05 46.57
C GLY A 606 -14.59 18.03 47.67
N LYS A 607 -15.87 17.87 48.04
CA LYS A 607 -16.28 16.71 48.87
C LYS A 607 -17.52 16.01 48.30
N VAL A 608 -17.29 15.06 47.41
CA VAL A 608 -18.33 14.11 46.97
C VAL A 608 -18.60 13.13 48.12
N ARG A 609 -19.86 13.02 48.56
CA ARG A 609 -20.28 11.99 49.51
C ARG A 609 -20.20 10.63 48.80
N LYS A 610 -19.39 9.72 49.36
CA LYS A 610 -19.22 8.35 48.90
C LYS A 610 -20.33 7.47 49.47
N GLU A 611 -21.13 6.84 48.63
CA GLU A 611 -22.09 5.83 49.07
C GLU A 611 -21.56 4.40 48.82
N PRO A 612 -21.94 3.41 49.66
CA PRO A 612 -21.50 2.02 49.51
C PRO A 612 -21.89 1.39 48.16
N ALA A 613 -22.91 1.93 47.49
CA ALA A 613 -23.36 1.51 46.17
C ALA A 613 -22.54 2.11 45.02
N ASP A 614 -21.66 3.09 45.28
CA ASP A 614 -20.87 3.72 44.23
C ASP A 614 -19.83 2.75 43.64
N TRP A 615 -19.58 2.93 42.34
CA TRP A 615 -18.57 2.18 41.60
C TRP A 615 -17.19 2.32 42.28
N PRO A 616 -16.39 1.24 42.39
CA PRO A 616 -15.14 1.23 43.16
C PRO A 616 -14.14 2.33 42.81
N THR A 617 -14.12 2.79 41.55
CA THR A 617 -13.25 3.86 41.05
C THR A 617 -13.61 5.27 41.54
N TYR A 618 -14.78 5.46 42.14
CA TYR A 618 -15.23 6.75 42.72
C TYR A 618 -15.38 6.68 44.25
N ARG A 619 -15.00 5.55 44.87
CA ARG A 619 -14.94 5.38 46.32
C ARG A 619 -13.68 5.93 46.97
#